data_AF-A0A347TJX8-F1
#
_entry.id   AF-A0A347TJX8-F1
#
_cell.length_a   1.000
_cell.length_b   1.000
_cell.length_c   1.000
_cell.angle_alpha   90.00
_cell.angle_beta   90.00
_cell.angle_gamma   90.00
#
_symmetry.space_group_name_H-M   'P 1'
#
loop_
_entity.id
_entity.type
_entity.pdbx_description
1 polymer ?
#
loop_
_entity_poly.entity_id
_entity_poly.type
_entity_poly.pdbx_seq_one_letter_code
_entity_poly.pdbx_strand_id
1 'polypeptide(L)'
;MTHNELDFIDSKIKELINDKTFYDFDTLKQKIEEILKTSKIFLVENQLNTKAVDMYLKKVITKRNEILKTKEKSKIEDETQTKYYLIETICKKYEFHSQKKLIEKIEYLEKKTLSQLEKIAMEVE
;
A
#
# COMPACT_ATOMS: atom_id res chain seq x y z
N MET A 1 -10.09 -2.73 35.73
CA MET A 1 -10.02 -1.39 35.08
C MET A 1 -8.85 -1.23 34.11
N THR A 2 -7.98 -2.23 33.92
CA THR A 2 -6.78 -2.18 33.05
C THR A 2 -7.04 -2.39 31.56
N HIS A 3 -8.19 -2.97 31.18
CA HIS A 3 -8.50 -3.28 29.78
C HIS A 3 -8.62 -2.01 28.91
N ASN A 4 -9.29 -0.97 29.43
CA ASN A 4 -9.53 0.28 28.72
C ASN A 4 -8.24 1.06 28.38
N GLU A 5 -7.20 0.95 29.21
CA GLU A 5 -5.92 1.64 28.96
C GLU A 5 -5.16 1.01 27.80
N LEU A 6 -5.07 -0.33 27.76
CA LEU A 6 -4.41 -1.03 26.66
C LEU A 6 -5.17 -0.85 25.34
N ASP A 7 -6.50 -0.87 25.38
CA ASP A 7 -7.34 -0.63 24.20
C ASP A 7 -7.16 0.80 23.66
N PHE A 8 -7.01 1.80 24.54
CA PHE A 8 -6.69 3.18 24.16
C PHE A 8 -5.32 3.29 23.47
N ILE A 9 -4.29 2.65 24.05
CA ILE A 9 -2.93 2.62 23.49
C ILE A 9 -2.94 1.96 22.11
N ASP A 10 -3.56 0.80 21.98
CA ASP A 10 -3.66 0.11 20.70
C ASP A 10 -4.43 0.93 19.65
N SER A 11 -5.45 1.70 20.06
CA SER A 11 -6.13 2.64 19.18
C SER A 11 -5.19 3.74 18.68
N LYS A 12 -4.43 4.38 19.57
CA LYS A 12 -3.45 5.43 19.19
C LYS A 12 -2.32 4.90 18.33
N ILE A 13 -1.84 3.69 18.59
CA ILE A 13 -0.85 3.03 17.74
C ILE A 13 -1.43 2.72 16.35
N LYS A 14 -2.70 2.30 16.26
CA LYS A 14 -3.39 2.11 14.97
C LYS A 14 -3.56 3.42 14.21
N GLU A 15 -3.91 4.51 14.89
CA GLU A 15 -3.96 5.85 14.29
C GLU A 15 -2.58 6.21 13.69
N LEU A 16 -1.50 6.00 14.45
CA LEU A 16 -0.14 6.27 14.00
C LEU A 16 0.26 5.39 12.80
N ILE A 17 -0.14 4.12 12.76
CA ILE A 17 0.12 3.22 11.62
C ILE A 17 -0.58 3.71 10.35
N ASN A 18 -1.82 4.19 10.47
CA ASN A 18 -2.63 4.60 9.31
C ASN A 18 -2.42 6.06 8.90
N ASP A 19 -1.74 6.85 9.72
CA ASP A 19 -1.36 8.23 9.39
C ASP A 19 -0.49 8.24 8.12
N LYS A 20 -0.86 9.11 7.17
CA LYS A 20 -0.20 9.29 5.87
C LYS A 20 1.09 10.11 5.97
N THR A 21 1.35 10.71 7.12
CA THR A 21 2.53 11.54 7.36
C THR A 21 3.79 10.68 7.43
N PHE A 22 4.80 11.09 6.66
CA PHE A 22 6.12 10.47 6.69
C PHE A 22 6.88 11.02 7.90
N TYR A 23 7.20 10.14 8.85
CA TYR A 23 7.95 10.47 10.04
C TYR A 23 9.30 9.77 9.97
N ASP A 24 10.35 10.47 10.39
CA ASP A 24 11.63 9.83 10.66
C ASP A 24 11.55 8.95 11.92
N PHE A 25 12.64 8.22 12.16
CA PHE A 25 12.72 7.28 13.27
C PHE A 25 12.56 7.96 14.63
N ASP A 26 13.22 9.11 14.84
CA ASP A 26 13.21 9.82 16.11
C ASP A 26 11.82 10.39 16.42
N THR A 27 11.14 10.93 15.41
CA THR A 27 9.78 11.47 15.53
C THR A 27 8.77 10.35 15.83
N LEU A 28 8.89 9.19 15.18
CA LEU A 28 8.06 8.02 15.49
C LEU A 28 8.28 7.54 16.91
N LYS A 29 9.54 7.47 17.33
CA LYS A 29 9.90 7.05 18.68
C LYS A 29 9.30 7.99 19.72
N GLN A 30 9.46 9.30 19.55
CA GLN A 30 8.88 10.30 20.45
C GLN A 30 7.35 10.18 20.56
N LYS A 31 6.65 10.04 19.43
CA LYS A 31 5.19 9.87 19.44
C LYS A 31 4.75 8.60 20.17
N ILE A 32 5.49 7.51 20.01
CA ILE A 32 5.21 6.26 20.72
C ILE A 32 5.49 6.41 22.22
N GLU A 33 6.58 7.10 22.58
CA GLU A 33 6.86 7.39 23.98
C GLU A 33 5.76 8.23 24.63
N GLU A 34 5.25 9.26 23.93
CA GLU A 34 4.12 10.07 24.40
C GLU A 34 2.85 9.23 24.59
N ILE A 35 2.54 8.34 23.65
CA ILE A 35 1.41 7.42 23.75
C ILE A 35 1.57 6.51 24.96
N LEU A 36 2.73 5.84 25.10
CA LEU A 36 2.94 4.87 26.18
C LEU A 36 3.00 5.52 27.57
N LYS A 37 3.46 6.78 27.67
CA LYS A 37 3.45 7.55 28.93
C LYS A 37 2.04 7.77 29.49
N THR A 38 0.99 7.70 28.68
CA THR A 38 -0.38 7.90 29.17
C THR A 38 -0.91 6.72 29.97
N SER A 39 -0.29 5.54 29.92
CA SER A 39 -0.69 4.37 30.69
C SER A 39 0.37 3.98 31.70
N LYS A 40 -0.08 3.76 32.94
CA LYS A 40 0.79 3.36 34.05
C LYS A 40 1.37 1.96 33.87
N ILE A 41 0.78 1.13 33.01
CA ILE A 41 1.23 -0.23 32.70
C ILE A 41 2.62 -0.23 32.04
N PHE A 42 2.96 0.84 31.34
CA PHE A 42 4.26 0.99 30.68
C PHE A 42 5.29 1.75 31.53
N LEU A 43 4.94 2.14 32.76
CA LEU A 43 5.87 2.77 33.69
C LEU A 43 6.43 1.72 34.66
N VAL A 44 7.75 1.50 34.61
CA VAL A 44 8.51 0.64 35.52
C VAL A 44 9.43 1.55 36.32
N GLU A 45 9.36 1.51 37.66
CA GLU A 45 10.14 2.39 38.54
C GLU A 45 9.96 3.90 38.21
N ASN A 46 8.72 4.29 37.85
CA ASN A 46 8.38 5.65 37.42
C ASN A 46 9.10 6.12 36.13
N GLN A 47 9.73 5.20 35.41
CA GLN A 47 10.35 5.43 34.11
C GLN A 47 9.61 4.66 33.03
N LEU A 48 9.59 5.22 31.83
CA LEU A 48 8.97 4.55 30.69
C LEU A 48 9.75 3.30 30.31
N ASN A 49 9.05 2.18 30.15
CA ASN A 49 9.65 0.91 29.74
C ASN A 49 10.19 1.01 28.31
N THR A 50 11.50 1.19 28.19
CA THR A 50 12.20 1.33 26.90
C THR A 50 12.02 0.09 26.00
N LYS A 51 11.94 -1.12 26.58
CA LYS A 51 11.66 -2.34 25.80
C LYS A 51 10.27 -2.31 25.19
N ALA A 52 9.29 -1.76 25.90
CA ALA A 52 7.95 -1.60 25.36
C ALA A 52 7.95 -0.57 24.22
N VAL A 53 8.61 0.57 24.39
CA VAL A 53 8.80 1.58 23.34
C VAL A 53 9.38 0.95 22.08
N ASP A 54 10.49 0.23 22.21
CA ASP A 54 11.16 -0.42 21.06
C ASP A 54 10.25 -1.45 20.37
N MET A 55 9.48 -2.22 21.15
CA MET A 55 8.54 -3.20 20.62
C MET A 55 7.42 -2.53 19.80
N TYR A 56 6.81 -1.47 20.33
CA TYR A 56 5.76 -0.72 19.64
C TYR A 56 6.32 0.03 18.42
N LEU A 57 7.53 0.59 18.52
CA LEU A 57 8.22 1.24 17.40
C LEU A 57 8.45 0.26 16.25
N LYS A 58 8.98 -0.92 16.55
CA LYS A 58 9.15 -1.99 15.56
C LYS A 58 7.80 -2.38 14.93
N LYS A 59 6.75 -2.55 15.74
CA LYS A 59 5.39 -2.88 15.25
C LYS A 59 4.85 -1.83 14.28
N VAL A 60 4.98 -0.54 14.61
CA VAL A 60 4.53 0.57 13.76
C VAL A 60 5.30 0.61 12.44
N ILE A 61 6.63 0.51 12.48
CA ILE A 61 7.48 0.50 11.28
C ILE A 61 7.13 -0.68 10.38
N THR A 62 7.05 -1.90 10.94
CA THR A 62 6.70 -3.10 10.18
C THR A 62 5.33 -2.95 9.51
N LYS A 63 4.31 -2.50 10.24
CA LYS A 63 2.95 -2.36 9.70
C LYS A 63 2.86 -1.28 8.62
N ARG A 64 3.52 -0.13 8.80
CA ARG A 64 3.58 0.92 7.76
C ARG A 64 4.24 0.40 6.49
N ASN A 65 5.33 -0.35 6.61
CA ASN A 65 6.01 -0.95 5.46
C ASN A 65 5.15 -2.01 4.75
N GLU A 66 4.40 -2.81 5.49
CA GLU A 66 3.42 -3.75 4.91
C GLU A 66 2.34 -3.01 4.11
N ILE A 67 1.78 -1.93 4.65
CA ILE A 67 0.77 -1.11 3.96
C ILE A 67 1.33 -0.51 2.66
N LEU A 68 2.56 -0.02 2.68
CA LEU A 68 3.23 0.51 1.49
C LEU A 68 3.38 -0.57 0.41
N LYS A 69 3.91 -1.75 0.79
CA LYS A 69 4.07 -2.88 -0.13
C LYS A 69 2.75 -3.36 -0.74
N THR A 70 1.68 -3.39 0.06
CA THR A 70 0.35 -3.77 -0.44
C THR A 70 -0.18 -2.74 -1.43
N LYS A 71 -0.02 -1.44 -1.14
CA LYS A 71 -0.43 -0.38 -2.08
C LYS A 71 0.35 -0.44 -3.40
N GLU A 72 1.64 -0.72 -3.36
CA GLU A 72 2.45 -0.90 -4.56
C GLU A 72 1.96 -2.09 -5.39
N LYS A 73 1.67 -3.23 -4.75
CA LYS A 73 1.11 -4.41 -5.44
C LYS A 73 -0.25 -4.13 -6.07
N SER A 74 -1.17 -3.53 -5.33
CA SER A 74 -2.51 -3.19 -5.85
C SER A 74 -2.42 -2.24 -7.04
N LYS A 75 -1.54 -1.24 -6.99
CA LYS A 75 -1.33 -0.32 -8.13
C LYS A 75 -0.82 -1.05 -9.37
N ILE A 76 0.10 -1.99 -9.23
CA ILE A 76 0.63 -2.80 -10.35
C ILE A 76 -0.47 -3.72 -10.91
N GLU A 77 -1.29 -4.32 -10.05
CA GLU A 77 -2.42 -5.16 -10.47
C GLU A 77 -3.49 -4.35 -11.22
N ASP A 78 -3.84 -3.16 -10.73
CA ASP A 78 -4.78 -2.23 -11.39
C ASP A 78 -4.25 -1.77 -12.75
N GLU A 79 -2.96 -1.41 -12.84
CA GLU A 79 -2.31 -1.04 -14.10
C GLU A 79 -2.31 -2.20 -15.10
N THR A 80 -2.09 -3.43 -14.62
CA THR A 80 -2.12 -4.64 -15.45
C THR A 80 -3.52 -4.95 -15.96
N GLN A 81 -4.54 -4.87 -15.10
CA GLN A 81 -5.94 -5.03 -15.50
C GLN A 81 -6.37 -3.96 -16.50
N THR A 82 -5.96 -2.71 -16.28
CA THR A 82 -6.21 -1.59 -17.20
C THR A 82 -5.54 -1.83 -18.56
N LYS A 83 -4.30 -2.35 -18.55
CA LYS A 83 -3.58 -2.72 -19.77
C LYS A 83 -4.34 -3.78 -20.57
N TYR A 84 -4.76 -4.87 -19.93
CA TYR A 84 -5.49 -5.94 -20.63
C TYR A 84 -6.86 -5.49 -21.14
N TYR A 85 -7.55 -4.63 -20.39
CA TYR A 85 -8.79 -4.00 -20.84
C TYR A 85 -8.60 -3.17 -22.13
N LEU A 86 -7.53 -2.38 -22.19
CA LEU A 86 -7.18 -1.61 -23.40
C LEU A 86 -6.84 -2.53 -24.58
N ILE A 87 -6.06 -3.60 -24.35
CA ILE A 87 -5.73 -4.58 -25.41
C ILE A 87 -7.01 -5.22 -25.97
N GLU A 88 -7.92 -5.67 -25.10
CA GLU A 88 -9.19 -6.25 -25.50
C GLU A 88 -10.04 -5.25 -26.31
N THR A 89 -10.11 -4.00 -25.85
CA THR A 89 -10.87 -2.93 -26.49
C THR A 89 -10.33 -2.63 -27.88
N ILE A 90 -9.00 -2.52 -28.01
CA ILE A 90 -8.33 -2.35 -29.30
C ILE A 90 -8.69 -3.52 -30.20
N CYS A 91 -8.46 -4.77 -29.75
CA CYS A 91 -8.75 -5.95 -30.57
C CYS A 91 -10.23 -6.05 -30.99
N LYS A 92 -11.21 -5.70 -30.15
CA LYS A 92 -12.62 -5.69 -30.54
C LYS A 92 -12.95 -4.75 -31.70
N LYS A 93 -12.20 -3.65 -31.85
CA LYS A 93 -12.37 -2.70 -32.96
C LYS A 93 -11.71 -3.19 -34.27
N TYR A 94 -10.84 -4.20 -34.24
CA TYR A 94 -10.21 -4.77 -35.44
C TYR A 94 -11.00 -5.99 -35.94
N GLU A 95 -11.21 -6.05 -37.25
CA GLU A 95 -11.77 -7.25 -37.90
C GLU A 95 -10.68 -8.29 -38.19
N PHE A 96 -10.57 -9.29 -37.33
CA PHE A 96 -9.63 -10.39 -37.54
C PHE A 96 -10.22 -11.49 -38.40
N HIS A 97 -9.49 -11.83 -39.46
CA HIS A 97 -9.89 -12.86 -40.41
C HIS A 97 -9.38 -14.26 -40.03
N SER A 98 -8.56 -14.36 -38.97
CA SER A 98 -8.08 -15.64 -38.43
C SER A 98 -7.61 -15.49 -36.99
N GLN A 99 -7.66 -16.60 -36.24
CA GLN A 99 -7.15 -16.66 -34.87
C GLN A 99 -5.64 -16.34 -34.79
N LYS A 100 -4.87 -16.74 -35.82
CA LYS A 100 -3.43 -16.43 -35.89
C LYS A 100 -3.17 -14.92 -35.91
N LYS A 101 -3.92 -14.17 -36.71
CA LYS A 101 -3.79 -12.69 -36.77
C LYS A 101 -4.19 -12.01 -35.47
N LEU A 102 -5.20 -12.57 -34.78
CA LEU A 102 -5.60 -12.08 -33.45
C LEU A 102 -4.46 -12.26 -32.44
N ILE A 103 -3.85 -13.45 -32.38
CA ILE A 103 -2.74 -13.74 -31.46
C ILE A 103 -1.54 -12.84 -31.75
N GLU A 104 -1.12 -12.72 -33.01
CA GLU A 104 -0.01 -11.83 -33.41
C GLU A 104 -0.27 -10.37 -33.01
N LYS A 105 -1.52 -9.90 -33.09
CA LYS A 105 -1.88 -8.55 -32.66
C LYS A 105 -1.85 -8.41 -31.13
N ILE A 106 -2.34 -9.39 -30.38
CA ILE A 106 -2.27 -9.39 -28.91
C ILE A 106 -0.81 -9.35 -28.45
N GLU A 107 0.06 -10.22 -29.00
CA GLU A 107 1.49 -10.23 -28.67
C GLU A 107 2.20 -8.91 -29.00
N TYR A 108 1.79 -8.25 -30.09
CA TYR A 108 2.28 -6.91 -30.42
C TYR A 108 1.84 -5.87 -29.39
N LEU A 109 0.58 -5.91 -28.95
CA LEU A 109 0.01 -4.97 -27.99
C LEU A 109 0.55 -5.20 -26.56
N GLU A 110 0.83 -6.44 -26.15
CA GLU A 110 1.44 -6.74 -24.86
C GLU A 110 2.84 -6.13 -24.70
N LYS A 111 3.57 -5.94 -25.80
CA LYS A 111 4.88 -5.27 -25.81
C LYS A 111 4.79 -3.75 -25.69
N LYS A 112 3.59 -3.16 -25.70
CA LYS A 112 3.38 -1.71 -25.59
C LYS A 112 3.19 -1.27 -24.14
N THR A 113 3.56 -0.02 -23.88
CA THR A 113 3.27 0.69 -22.63
C THR A 113 1.81 1.13 -22.59
N LEU A 114 1.28 1.42 -21.39
CA LEU A 114 -0.11 1.88 -21.21
C LEU A 114 -0.42 3.09 -22.09
N SER A 115 0.44 4.11 -22.08
CA SER A 115 0.28 5.34 -22.87
C SER A 115 0.32 5.10 -24.39
N GLN A 116 1.02 4.06 -24.85
CA GLN A 116 0.99 3.67 -26.27
C GLN A 116 -0.30 2.97 -26.63
N LEU A 117 -0.84 2.13 -25.73
CA LEU A 117 -2.13 1.47 -25.93
C LEU A 117 -3.28 2.49 -25.95
N GLU A 118 -3.27 3.49 -25.06
CA GLU A 118 -4.26 4.58 -25.06
C GLU A 118 -4.27 5.33 -26.40
N LYS A 119 -3.09 5.67 -26.94
CA LYS A 119 -2.98 6.30 -28.27
C LYS A 119 -3.56 5.41 -29.38
N ILE A 120 -3.21 4.13 -29.38
CA ILE A 120 -3.74 3.18 -30.38
C ILE A 120 -5.26 3.06 -30.22
N ALA A 121 -5.80 3.04 -29.00
CA ALA A 121 -7.24 2.93 -28.76
C ALA A 121 -8.03 4.14 -29.30
N MET A 122 -7.43 5.34 -29.25
CA MET A 122 -7.97 6.57 -29.84
C MET A 122 -7.86 6.60 -31.37
N GLU A 123 -6.80 6.04 -31.95
CA GLU A 123 -6.59 5.99 -33.41
C GLU A 123 -7.51 4.99 -34.12
N VAL A 124 -8.05 4.02 -33.40
CA VAL A 124 -8.90 2.95 -33.93
C VAL A 124 -10.40 3.28 -33.71
N GLU A 125 -10.70 4.42 -33.10
CA GLU A 125 -12.06 5.00 -32.98
C GLU A 125 -12.55 5.64 -34.29
#